data_AF-A0A1S9UAG0-F1
#
_entry.id   AF-A0A1S9UAG0-F1
#
_cell.length_a   1.000
_cell.length_b   1.000
_cell.length_c   1.000
_cell.angle_alpha   90.00
_cell.angle_beta   90.00
_cell.angle_gamma   90.00
#
_symmetry.space_group_name_H-M   'P 1'
#
loop_
_entity.id
_entity.type
_entity.pdbx_description
1 polymer ?
#
loop_
_entity_poly.entity_id
_entity_poly.type
_entity_poly.pdbx_seq_one_letter_code
_entity_poly.pdbx_strand_id
1 'polypeptide(L)' 'MLCHYEDGYLLSSYMTVVDIDPLNSAVICTDAFYNKMTLQFSNIIDVK' A
#
# COMPACT_ATOMS: atom_id res chain seq x y z
N MET A 1 -2.09 -8.39 -5.63
CA MET A 1 -2.39 -8.56 -4.19
C MET A 1 -1.40 -7.68 -3.45
N LEU A 2 -1.88 -6.63 -2.79
CA LEU A 2 -1.05 -5.77 -1.96
C LEU A 2 -1.08 -6.34 -0.53
N CYS A 3 0.08 -6.61 0.05
CA CYS A 3 0.22 -7.10 1.41
C CYS A 3 0.96 -6.05 2.24
N HIS A 4 0.50 -5.79 3.46
CA HIS A 4 1.19 -4.88 4.38
C HIS A 4 1.92 -5.70 5.44
N TYR A 5 3.16 -5.33 5.72
CA TYR A 5 3.98 -5.97 6.73
C TYR A 5 4.04 -5.07 7.96
N GLU A 6 3.45 -5.53 9.06
CA GLU A 6 3.40 -4.81 10.33
C GLU A 6 3.77 -5.76 11.46
N ASP A 7 4.66 -5.33 12.35
CA ASP A 7 5.01 -6.07 13.58
C ASP A 7 5.41 -7.54 13.38
N GLY A 8 6.05 -7.87 12.26
CA GLY A 8 6.49 -9.23 11.96
C GLY A 8 5.45 -10.10 11.24
N TYR A 9 4.27 -9.56 10.95
CA TYR A 9 3.18 -10.27 10.28
C TYR A 9 2.92 -9.70 8.89
N LEU A 10 2.83 -10.59 7.91
CA LEU A 10 2.35 -10.25 6.57
C LEU A 10 0.82 -10.29 6.57
N LEU A 11 0.20 -9.13 6.78
CA LEU A 11 -1.25 -8.98 6.74
C LEU A 11 -1.69 -8.90 5.28
N SER A 12 -2.32 -9.97 4.81
CA SER A 12 -2.97 -10.03 3.50
C SER A 12 -4.34 -9.34 3.56
N SER A 13 -4.35 -8.02 3.70
CA SER A 13 -5.58 -7.23 3.52
C SER A 13 -5.74 -6.87 2.06
N TYR A 14 -6.96 -6.99 1.52
CA TYR A 14 -7.28 -6.51 0.18
C TYR A 14 -7.10 -4.99 0.13
N MET A 15 -5.93 -4.55 -0.31
CA MET A 15 -5.64 -3.14 -0.57
C MET A 15 -5.85 -2.84 -2.06
N THR A 16 -6.55 -1.75 -2.31
CA THR A 16 -6.79 -1.20 -3.64
C THR A 16 -6.11 0.16 -3.75
N VAL A 17 -5.35 0.39 -4.82
CA VAL A 17 -4.82 1.72 -5.11
C VAL A 17 -5.99 2.61 -5.54
N VAL A 18 -6.19 3.72 -4.84
CA VAL A 18 -7.27 4.68 -5.13
C VAL A 18 -6.76 5.95 -5.77
N ASP A 19 -5.47 6.28 -5.59
CA ASP A 19 -4.84 7.44 -6.19
C ASP A 19 -3.31 7.28 -6.25
N ILE A 20 -2.66 8.07 -7.10
CA ILE A 20 -1.20 8.14 -7.24
C ILE A 20 -0.81 9.62 -7.19
N ASP A 21 0.13 9.95 -6.32
CA ASP A 21 0.73 11.27 -6.20
C ASP A 21 2.16 11.23 -6.76
N PRO A 22 2.37 11.61 -8.04
CA PRO A 22 3.69 11.57 -8.65
C PRO A 22 4.62 12.64 -8.10
N LEU A 23 4.08 13.76 -7.61
CA LEU A 23 4.87 14.87 -7.08
C LEU A 23 5.57 14.44 -5.79
N ASN A 24 4.88 13.69 -4.94
CA ASN A 24 5.42 13.15 -3.71
C ASN A 24 5.95 11.72 -3.84
N SER A 25 5.98 11.15 -5.05
CA SER A 25 6.42 9.78 -5.31
C SER A 25 5.72 8.76 -4.39
N ALA A 26 4.40 8.88 -4.26
CA ALA A 26 3.59 8.09 -3.36
C ALA A 26 2.35 7.52 -4.04
N VAL A 27 1.89 6.35 -3.58
CA VAL A 27 0.58 5.79 -3.93
C VAL A 27 -0.34 5.87 -2.70
N ILE A 28 -1.61 6.14 -2.94
CA ILE A 28 -2.64 6.14 -1.91
C ILE A 28 -3.49 4.90 -2.12
N CYS A 29 -3.56 4.09 -1.09
CA CYS A 29 -4.30 2.84 -1.06
C CYS A 29 -5.44 2.93 -0.06
N THR A 30 -6.46 2.09 -0.26
CA THR A 30 -7.49 1.84 0.73
C THR A 30 -7.62 0.35 1.01
N ASP A 31 -7.87 -0.01 2.26
CA ASP A 31 -8.20 -1.38 2.66
C ASP A 31 -9.71 -1.68 2.50
N ALA A 32 -10.12 -2.90 2.85
CA ALA A 32 -11.52 -3.32 2.81
C ALA A 32 -12.46 -2.56 3.78
N PHE A 33 -11.90 -1.83 4.75
CA PHE A 33 -12.63 -1.02 5.72
C PHE A 33 -12.61 0.48 5.36
N TYR A 34 -12.16 0.83 4.15
CA TYR A 34 -11.99 2.19 3.66
C TYR A 34 -10.97 3.04 4.43
N ASN A 35 -10.10 2.41 5.24
CA ASN A 35 -8.96 3.12 5.80
C ASN A 35 -8.00 3.47 4.68
N LYS A 36 -7.46 4.69 4.70
CA LYS A 36 -6.48 5.16 3.71
C LYS A 36 -5.08 5.04 4.25
N MET A 37 -4.17 4.61 3.40
CA MET A 37 -2.74 4.55 3.67
C MET A 37 -1.98 5.13 2.48
N THR A 38 -0.91 5.88 2.78
CA THR A 38 0.00 6.41 1.77
C THR A 38 1.30 5.62 1.81
N LEU A 39 1.69 5.01 0.69
CA LEU A 39 2.93 4.27 0.54
C LEU A 39 3.88 5.04 -0.37
N GLN A 40 5.09 5.28 0.12
CA GLN A 40 6.16 5.87 -0.69
C GLN A 40 6.68 4.86 -1.70
N PHE A 41 7.02 5.29 -2.91
CA PHE A 41 7.54 4.41 -3.95
C PHE A 41 8.79 3.65 -3.51
N SER A 42 9.63 4.27 -2.68
CA SER A 42 10.83 3.63 -2.11
C SER A 42 10.53 2.40 -1.24
N ASN A 43 9.31 2.30 -0.73
CA ASN A 43 8.87 1.22 0.16
C ASN A 43 8.14 0.11 -0.61
N ILE A 44 7.92 0.26 -1.92
CA ILE A 44 7.25 -0.72 -2.77
C ILE A 44 8.31 -1.63 -3.37
N ILE A 45 8.15 -2.94 -3.16
CA ILE A 45 9.02 -3.97 -3.71
C ILE A 45 8.19 -4.84 -4.62
N ASP A 46 8.62 -5.01 -5.87
CA ASP A 46 8.06 -5.99 -6.79
C ASP A 46 8.68 -7.36 -6.51
N VAL A 47 7.83 -8.37 -6.28
CA VAL A 47 8.25 -9.75 -6.04
C VAL A 47 7.59 -10.61 -7.11
N LYS A 48 8.42 -11.22 -7.97
CA LYS A 48 7.99 -12.00 -9.13
C LYS A 48 7.77 -13.47 -8.79
#